data_AF-A0AAD6X9V7-F1
#
_entry.id   AF-A0AAD6X9V7-F1
#
_cell.length_a   1.000
_cell.length_b   1.000
_cell.length_c   1.000
_cell.angle_alpha   90.00
_cell.angle_beta   90.00
_cell.angle_gamma   90.00
#
_symmetry.space_group_name_H-M   'P 1'
#
loop_
_entity.id
_entity.type
_entity.pdbx_description
1 polymer ?
#
loop_
_entity_poly.entity_id
_entity_poly.type
_entity_poly.pdbx_seq_one_letter_code
_entity_poly.pdbx_strand_id
1 'polypeptide(L)'
;MLQTQDVVERVYNGILTVEHLHERFVSYQTAFNKLMLEIARQRQYREAAENIVRGMVAQLAVMTEEESQIRDHFNSEHGAHLPEDICLCIGNSPTRWEVVPWHGEELEALPEIEPDLIAQAKDRIASDAAVGAESL
;
A
#
# COMPACT_ATOMS: atom_id res chain seq x y z
N MET A 1 -26.49 5.43 59.16
CA MET A 1 -25.07 5.05 59.06
C MET A 1 -24.84 3.92 58.05
N LEU A 2 -25.62 2.82 58.07
CA LEU A 2 -25.52 1.74 57.07
C LEU A 2 -25.93 2.17 55.65
N GLN A 3 -27.05 2.88 55.48
CA GLN A 3 -27.51 3.36 54.16
C GLN A 3 -26.55 4.35 53.48
N THR A 4 -25.81 5.14 54.24
CA THR A 4 -24.83 6.09 53.71
C THR A 4 -23.58 5.37 53.19
N GLN A 5 -23.20 4.25 53.80
CA GLN A 5 -22.07 3.42 53.36
C GLN A 5 -22.37 2.77 52.00
N ASP A 6 -23.56 2.20 51.82
CA ASP A 6 -23.99 1.55 50.56
C ASP A 6 -24.11 2.51 49.38
N VAL A 7 -24.42 3.79 49.65
CA VAL A 7 -24.48 4.83 48.61
C VAL A 7 -23.07 5.25 48.21
N VAL A 8 -22.17 5.42 49.17
CA VAL A 8 -20.76 5.75 48.90
C VAL A 8 -20.09 4.64 48.09
N GLU A 9 -20.30 3.37 48.45
CA GLU A 9 -19.73 2.24 47.71
C GLU A 9 -20.26 2.16 46.27
N ARG A 10 -21.56 2.38 46.06
CA ARG A 10 -22.15 2.43 44.70
C ARG A 10 -21.61 3.58 43.86
N VAL A 11 -21.45 4.76 44.45
CA VAL A 11 -20.86 5.92 43.76
C VAL A 11 -19.39 5.65 43.44
N TYR A 12 -18.62 5.10 44.38
CA TYR A 12 -17.21 4.77 44.16
C TYR A 12 -17.04 3.75 43.03
N ASN A 13 -17.84 2.67 43.04
CA ASN A 13 -17.83 1.69 41.95
C ASN A 13 -18.24 2.33 40.62
N GLY A 14 -19.23 3.23 40.62
CA GLY A 14 -19.59 4.02 39.45
C GLY A 14 -18.43 4.84 38.88
N ILE A 15 -17.68 5.54 39.75
CA ILE A 15 -16.49 6.32 39.36
C ILE A 15 -15.44 5.41 38.72
N LEU A 16 -15.11 4.28 39.35
CA LEU A 16 -14.13 3.33 38.82
C LEU A 16 -14.55 2.80 37.43
N THR A 17 -15.84 2.51 37.23
CA THR A 17 -16.31 2.07 35.90
C THR A 17 -16.17 3.16 34.84
N VAL A 18 -16.42 4.43 35.19
CA VAL A 18 -16.29 5.56 34.26
C VAL A 18 -14.82 5.84 33.94
N GLU A 19 -13.92 5.78 34.94
CA GLU A 19 -12.48 5.91 34.75
C GLU A 19 -11.94 4.81 33.82
N HIS A 20 -12.30 3.56 34.08
CA HIS A 20 -11.90 2.45 33.21
C HIS A 20 -12.40 2.60 31.77
N LEU A 21 -13.65 3.05 31.60
CA LEU A 21 -14.22 3.30 30.28
C LEU A 21 -13.49 4.44 29.57
N HIS A 22 -13.13 5.50 30.28
CA HIS A 22 -12.35 6.61 29.75
C HIS A 22 -10.98 6.13 29.25
N GLU A 23 -10.23 5.40 30.07
CA GLU A 23 -8.94 4.82 29.69
C GLU A 23 -9.05 3.95 28.42
N ARG A 24 -10.12 3.13 28.35
CA ARG A 24 -10.38 2.28 27.19
C ARG A 24 -10.65 3.09 25.93
N PHE A 25 -11.42 4.17 26.03
CA PHE A 25 -11.71 5.05 24.89
C PHE A 25 -10.48 5.81 24.42
N VAL A 26 -9.64 6.31 25.33
CA VAL A 26 -8.36 6.95 24.98
C VAL A 26 -7.46 5.96 24.23
N SER A 27 -7.30 4.74 24.78
CA SER A 27 -6.51 3.69 24.12
C SER A 27 -7.04 3.35 22.72
N TYR A 28 -8.36 3.23 22.58
CA TYR A 28 -9.01 3.01 21.29
C TYR A 28 -8.76 4.17 20.31
N GLN A 29 -8.89 5.42 20.74
CA GLN A 29 -8.67 6.60 19.90
C GLN A 29 -7.23 6.63 19.37
N THR A 30 -6.24 6.40 20.23
CA THR A 30 -4.83 6.33 19.82
C THR A 30 -4.60 5.17 18.84
N ALA A 31 -5.15 3.98 19.10
CA ALA A 31 -5.03 2.83 18.20
C ALA A 31 -5.69 3.09 16.83
N PHE A 32 -6.84 3.74 16.81
CA PHE A 32 -7.56 4.10 15.59
C PHE A 32 -6.77 5.11 14.75
N ASN A 33 -6.22 6.16 15.37
CA ASN A 33 -5.35 7.12 14.66
C ASN A 33 -4.14 6.40 14.04
N LYS A 34 -3.51 5.46 14.77
CA LYS A 34 -2.38 4.67 14.25
C LYS A 34 -2.79 3.78 13.07
N LEU A 35 -3.97 3.17 13.14
CA LEU A 35 -4.52 2.38 12.02
C LEU A 35 -4.71 3.24 10.76
N MET A 36 -5.24 4.46 10.89
CA MET A 36 -5.38 5.36 9.73
C MET A 36 -4.04 5.68 9.07
N LEU A 37 -3.01 5.94 9.88
CA LEU A 37 -1.66 6.17 9.36
C LEU A 37 -1.08 4.94 8.68
N GLU A 38 -1.33 3.76 9.22
CA GLU A 38 -0.84 2.51 8.65
C GLU A 38 -1.51 2.19 7.31
N ILE A 39 -2.83 2.38 7.18
CA ILE A 39 -3.53 2.23 5.90
C ILE A 39 -2.97 3.20 4.86
N ALA A 40 -2.75 4.47 5.25
CA ALA A 40 -2.14 5.46 4.35
C ALA A 40 -0.73 5.04 3.91
N ARG A 41 0.07 4.49 4.82
CA ARG A 41 1.42 3.99 4.54
C ARG A 41 1.40 2.80 3.56
N GLN A 42 0.51 1.83 3.77
CA GLN A 42 0.35 0.68 2.89
C GLN A 42 -0.08 1.11 1.49
N ARG A 43 -1.00 2.07 1.38
CA ARG A 43 -1.43 2.63 0.10
C ARG A 43 -0.27 3.26 -0.67
N GLN A 44 0.56 4.06 0.00
CA GLN A 44 1.73 4.68 -0.64
C GLN A 44 2.71 3.63 -1.17
N TYR A 45 2.95 2.56 -0.40
CA TYR A 45 3.79 1.45 -0.85
C TYR A 45 3.21 0.77 -2.09
N ARG A 46 1.92 0.40 -2.06
CA ARG A 46 1.22 -0.21 -3.19
C ARG A 46 1.35 0.65 -4.45
N GLU A 47 1.03 1.93 -4.35
CA GLU A 47 1.10 2.86 -5.49
C GLU A 47 2.53 2.98 -6.05
N ALA A 48 3.54 3.02 -5.18
CA ALA A 48 4.94 3.05 -5.61
C ALA A 48 5.33 1.77 -6.36
N ALA A 49 4.96 0.59 -5.84
CA ALA A 49 5.24 -0.69 -6.47
C ALA A 49 4.53 -0.83 -7.82
N GLU A 50 3.24 -0.48 -7.90
CA GLU A 50 2.46 -0.50 -9.14
C GLU A 50 3.03 0.44 -10.21
N ASN A 51 3.50 1.62 -9.81
CA ASN A 51 4.13 2.55 -10.74
C ASN A 51 5.42 1.99 -11.36
N ILE A 52 6.22 1.28 -10.56
CA ILE A 52 7.43 0.58 -11.06
C ILE A 52 7.03 -0.50 -12.06
N VAL A 53 6.08 -1.37 -11.71
CA VAL A 53 5.61 -2.46 -12.59
C VAL A 53 5.06 -1.89 -13.89
N ARG A 54 4.23 -0.84 -13.83
CA ARG A 54 3.68 -0.16 -15.01
C ARG A 54 4.80 0.39 -15.91
N GLY A 55 5.83 0.99 -15.31
CA GLY A 55 7.01 1.45 -16.03
C GLY A 55 7.77 0.32 -16.71
N MET A 56 7.99 -0.80 -16.01
CA MET A 56 8.65 -1.97 -16.58
C MET A 56 7.89 -2.57 -17.76
N VAL A 57 6.57 -2.75 -17.62
CA VAL A 57 5.71 -3.27 -18.71
C VAL A 57 5.77 -2.36 -19.93
N ALA A 58 5.70 -1.03 -19.73
CA ALA A 58 5.80 -0.07 -20.81
C ALA A 58 7.16 -0.14 -21.51
N GLN A 59 8.26 -0.22 -20.76
CA GLN A 59 9.61 -0.35 -21.33
C GLN A 59 9.78 -1.65 -22.12
N LEU A 60 9.32 -2.78 -21.60
CA LEU A 60 9.36 -4.07 -22.29
C LEU A 60 8.58 -4.04 -23.61
N ALA A 61 7.42 -3.37 -23.63
CA ALA A 61 6.62 -3.19 -24.84
C ALA A 61 7.36 -2.37 -25.90
N VAL A 62 7.96 -1.24 -25.50
CA VAL A 62 8.77 -0.39 -26.40
C VAL A 62 9.95 -1.17 -26.97
N MET A 63 10.72 -1.86 -26.11
CA MET A 63 11.88 -2.65 -26.56
C MET A 63 11.48 -3.77 -27.54
N THR A 64 10.35 -4.43 -27.29
CA THR A 64 9.84 -5.49 -28.17
C THR A 64 9.45 -4.92 -29.53
N GLU A 65 8.80 -3.76 -29.55
CA GLU A 65 8.36 -3.09 -30.77
C GLU A 65 9.55 -2.59 -31.60
N GLU A 66 10.52 -1.93 -30.97
CA GLU A 66 11.74 -1.45 -31.63
C GLU A 66 12.53 -2.61 -32.27
N GLU A 67 12.69 -3.72 -31.54
CA GLU A 67 13.34 -4.92 -32.07
C GLU A 67 12.55 -5.54 -33.22
N SER A 68 11.22 -5.55 -33.16
CA SER A 68 10.38 -6.03 -34.26
C SER A 68 10.61 -5.19 -35.52
N GLN A 69 10.63 -3.86 -35.39
CA GLN A 69 10.86 -2.96 -36.52
C GLN A 69 12.22 -3.19 -37.17
N ILE A 70 13.27 -3.41 -36.37
CA ILE A 70 14.62 -3.70 -36.89
C ILE A 70 14.63 -5.03 -37.66
N ARG A 71 14.01 -6.09 -37.12
CA ARG A 71 13.91 -7.40 -37.79
C ARG A 71 13.09 -7.35 -39.06
N ASP A 72 11.96 -6.66 -39.03
CA ASP A 72 11.07 -6.50 -40.18
C ASP A 72 11.78 -5.72 -41.29
N HIS A 73 12.52 -4.67 -40.94
CA HIS A 73 13.35 -3.93 -41.88
C HIS A 73 14.42 -4.83 -42.51
N PHE A 74 15.20 -5.55 -41.70
CA PHE A 74 16.22 -6.48 -42.20
C PHE A 74 15.64 -7.55 -43.14
N ASN A 75 14.53 -8.18 -42.73
CA ASN A 75 13.86 -9.21 -43.54
C ASN A 75 13.30 -8.63 -44.84
N SER A 76 12.78 -7.40 -44.82
CA SER A 76 12.28 -6.72 -46.02
C SER A 76 13.39 -6.39 -47.03
N GLU A 77 14.59 -6.00 -46.55
CA GLU A 77 15.70 -5.61 -47.43
C GLU A 77 16.50 -6.81 -47.94
N HIS A 78 16.72 -7.82 -47.10
CA HIS A 78 17.66 -8.90 -47.37
C HIS A 78 17.03 -10.29 -47.49
N GLY A 79 15.83 -10.49 -46.93
CA GLY A 79 15.20 -11.81 -46.82
C GLY A 79 15.01 -12.52 -48.16
N ALA A 80 14.68 -11.79 -49.24
CA ALA A 80 14.51 -12.35 -50.57
C ALA A 80 15.79 -12.97 -51.17
N HIS A 81 16.96 -12.61 -50.64
CA HIS A 81 18.27 -13.07 -51.11
C HIS A 81 18.88 -14.15 -50.20
N LEU A 82 18.21 -14.50 -49.10
CA LEU A 82 18.69 -15.45 -48.10
C LEU A 82 17.92 -16.77 -48.24
N PRO A 83 18.61 -17.92 -48.39
CA PRO A 83 17.99 -19.22 -48.26
C PRO A 83 17.36 -19.40 -46.88
N GLU A 84 16.15 -19.96 -46.83
CA GLU A 84 15.34 -20.08 -45.60
C GLU A 84 15.98 -21.01 -44.56
N ASP A 85 16.86 -21.92 -44.99
CA ASP A 85 17.55 -22.91 -44.16
C ASP A 85 18.86 -22.42 -43.53
N ILE A 86 19.35 -21.23 -43.91
CA ILE A 86 20.62 -20.70 -43.39
C ILE A 86 20.51 -20.25 -41.93
N CYS A 87 19.33 -19.79 -41.51
CA CYS A 87 19.07 -19.33 -40.16
C CYS A 87 17.58 -19.37 -39.82
N LEU A 88 17.13 -20.46 -39.19
CA LEU A 88 15.71 -20.69 -38.86
C LEU A 88 15.12 -19.69 -37.85
N CYS A 89 15.96 -18.93 -37.13
CA CYS A 89 15.49 -17.98 -36.13
C CYS A 89 15.35 -16.53 -36.62
N ILE A 90 15.79 -16.22 -37.84
CA ILE A 90 15.86 -14.83 -38.34
C ILE A 90 14.48 -14.20 -38.55
N GLY A 91 13.45 -15.02 -38.80
CA GLY A 91 12.05 -14.60 -38.94
C GLY A 91 11.25 -14.65 -37.64
N ASN A 92 11.83 -15.10 -36.53
CA ASN A 92 11.10 -15.21 -35.27
C ASN A 92 10.83 -13.82 -34.70
N SER A 93 9.61 -13.63 -34.18
CA SER A 93 9.29 -12.45 -33.39
C SER A 93 10.19 -12.35 -32.15
N PRO A 94 10.47 -11.13 -31.66
CA PRO A 94 11.18 -10.96 -30.40
C PRO A 94 10.43 -11.59 -29.23
N THR A 95 11.19 -12.09 -28.25
CA THR A 95 10.63 -12.66 -27.03
C THR A 95 9.83 -11.61 -26.28
N ARG A 96 8.56 -11.93 -25.99
CA ARG A 96 7.69 -11.08 -25.17
C ARG A 96 7.82 -11.48 -23.70
N TRP A 97 7.89 -10.47 -22.84
CA TRP A 97 7.94 -10.63 -21.41
C TRP A 97 6.69 -10.05 -20.78
N GLU A 98 6.21 -10.70 -19.73
CA GLU A 98 5.08 -10.24 -18.94
C GLU A 98 5.53 -10.10 -17.48
N VAL A 99 5.02 -9.06 -16.80
CA VAL A 99 5.26 -8.83 -15.37
C VAL A 99 3.91 -8.93 -14.68
N VAL A 100 3.76 -9.96 -13.85
CA VAL A 100 2.52 -10.26 -13.12
C VAL A 100 2.79 -10.36 -11.62
N PRO A 101 1.76 -10.18 -10.76
CA PRO A 101 1.89 -10.44 -9.33
C PRO A 101 2.41 -11.85 -9.02
N TRP A 102 3.11 -11.98 -7.89
CA TRP A 102 3.68 -13.25 -7.44
C TRP A 102 2.58 -14.30 -7.29
N HIS A 103 2.76 -15.48 -7.88
CA HIS A 103 1.75 -16.55 -7.92
C HIS A 103 0.33 -16.11 -8.33
N GLY A 104 0.19 -15.00 -9.07
CA GLY A 104 -1.11 -14.47 -9.46
C GLY A 104 -1.92 -13.90 -8.29
N GLU A 105 -1.25 -13.45 -7.22
CA GLU A 105 -1.90 -12.75 -6.10
C GLU A 105 -2.77 -11.57 -6.58
N GLU A 106 -3.88 -11.36 -5.88
CA GLU A 106 -4.74 -10.22 -6.12
C GLU A 106 -4.11 -8.92 -5.62
N LEU A 107 -4.35 -7.83 -6.35
CA LEU A 107 -3.85 -6.51 -5.95
C LEU A 107 -4.57 -6.05 -4.68
N GLU A 108 -3.79 -5.48 -3.74
CA GLU A 108 -4.32 -5.00 -2.48
C GLU A 108 -5.35 -3.87 -2.69
N ALA A 109 -6.56 -4.06 -2.16
CA ALA A 109 -7.62 -3.07 -2.16
C ALA A 109 -7.70 -2.36 -0.80
N LEU A 110 -7.06 -1.19 -0.70
CA LEU A 110 -7.07 -0.36 0.50
C LEU A 110 -8.09 0.79 0.36
N PRO A 111 -8.80 1.16 1.43
CA PRO A 111 -9.74 2.27 1.40
C PRO A 111 -9.00 3.60 1.23
N GLU A 112 -9.64 4.53 0.51
CA GLU A 112 -9.17 5.90 0.42
C GLU A 112 -9.52 6.65 1.69
N ILE A 113 -8.51 7.21 2.33
CA ILE A 113 -8.64 8.08 3.50
C ILE A 113 -8.29 9.49 3.04
N GLU A 114 -9.15 10.45 3.36
CA GLU A 114 -8.93 11.85 3.04
C GLU A 114 -7.62 12.36 3.69
N PRO A 115 -6.80 13.15 2.96
CA PRO A 115 -5.53 13.67 3.48
C PRO A 115 -5.68 14.44 4.80
N ASP A 116 -6.77 15.17 4.96
CA ASP A 116 -7.06 15.95 6.17
C ASP A 116 -7.25 15.05 7.39
N LEU A 117 -7.86 13.87 7.22
CA LEU A 117 -8.03 12.89 8.30
C LEU A 117 -6.70 12.26 8.70
N ILE A 118 -5.81 12.03 7.73
CA ILE A 118 -4.46 11.53 7.97
C ILE A 118 -3.64 12.58 8.74
N ALA A 119 -3.71 13.85 8.33
CA ALA A 119 -3.03 14.96 8.99
C ALA A 119 -3.51 15.08 10.45
N GLN A 120 -4.82 15.10 10.67
CA GLN A 120 -5.39 15.13 12.01
C GLN A 120 -4.96 13.95 12.89
N ALA A 121 -4.86 12.74 12.33
CA ALA A 121 -4.38 11.57 13.07
C ALA A 121 -2.91 11.70 13.47
N LYS A 122 -2.06 12.27 12.62
CA LYS A 122 -0.66 12.56 12.95
C LYS A 122 -0.56 13.55 14.10
N ASP A 123 -1.31 14.65 14.01
CA ASP A 123 -1.29 15.70 15.04
C ASP A 123 -1.74 15.18 16.40
N ARG A 124 -2.80 14.35 16.42
CA ARG A 124 -3.29 13.71 17.66
C ARG A 124 -2.25 12.79 18.30
N ILE A 125 -1.57 11.96 17.50
CA ILE A 125 -0.52 11.07 18.02
C ILE A 125 0.69 11.86 18.53
N ALA A 126 1.06 12.94 17.85
CA ALA A 126 2.15 13.80 18.29
C ALA A 126 1.82 14.50 19.62
N SER A 127 0.58 14.99 19.75
CA SER A 127 0.08 15.58 21.00
C SER A 127 0.08 14.56 22.15
N ASP A 128 -0.41 13.34 21.93
CA ASP A 128 -0.41 12.28 22.95
C ASP A 128 1.01 11.93 23.42
N ALA A 129 1.99 11.93 22.51
CA ALA A 129 3.38 11.67 22.84
C ALA A 129 4.04 12.79 23.68
N ALA A 130 3.67 14.05 23.44
CA ALA A 130 4.17 15.20 24.19
C ALA A 130 3.64 15.19 25.65
N VAL A 131 2.35 14.88 25.84
CA VAL A 131 1.73 14.82 27.18
C VAL A 131 2.34 13.70 28.03
N GLY A 132 2.73 12.58 27.41
CA GLY A 132 3.43 11.48 28.11
C GLY A 132 4.87 11.80 28.52
N ALA A 133 5.55 12.73 27.83
CA ALA A 133 6.93 13.11 28.12
C ALA A 133 7.06 14.16 29.22
N GLU A 134 6.04 15.00 29.43
CA GLU A 134 5.99 16.02 30.50
C GLU A 134 5.60 15.46 31.87
N SER A 135 5.25 14.18 31.95
CA SER A 135 4.83 13.50 33.19
C SER A 135 5.95 12.67 33.87
N LEU A 136 7.22 12.87 33.49
CA LEU A 136 8.40 12.17 34.05
C LEU A 136 9.37 13.12 34.76
#